data_AF-A0A519RUZ7-F1
#
_entry.id   AF-A0A519RUZ7-F1
#
_cell.length_a   1.000
_cell.length_b   1.000
_cell.length_c   1.000
_cell.angle_alpha   90.00
_cell.angle_beta   90.00
_cell.angle_gamma   90.00
#
_symmetry.space_group_name_H-M   'P 1'
#
loop_
_entity.id
_entity.type
_entity.pdbx_description
1 polymer ?
#
loop_
_entity_poly.entity_id
_entity_poly.type
_entity_poly.pdbx_seq_one_letter_code
_entity_poly.pdbx_strand_id
1 'polypeptide(L)' 'MEQLLLLIFLPLAGAIITAFAGKSAKIVSTVISVVSLGLALFIACNFIPNASTQFEANLPWIADLGIRFHAG' A
#
# COMPACT_ATOMS: atom_id res chain seq x y z
N MET A 1 -7.49 -7.81 -2.09
CA MET A 1 -6.10 -8.24 -2.37
C MET A 1 -5.34 -7.09 -3.02
N GLU A 2 -5.76 -6.62 -4.21
CA GLU A 2 -5.16 -5.48 -4.92
C GLU A 2 -5.05 -4.20 -4.06
N GLN A 3 -6.06 -3.88 -3.25
CA GLN A 3 -6.12 -2.61 -2.52
C GLN A 3 -5.04 -2.47 -1.44
N LEU A 4 -4.75 -3.55 -0.70
CA LEU A 4 -3.72 -3.54 0.34
C LEU A 4 -2.32 -3.43 -0.28
N LEU A 5 -2.08 -4.16 -1.36
CA LEU A 5 -0.82 -4.06 -2.11
C LEU A 5 -0.63 -2.66 -2.68
N LEU A 6 -1.67 -2.06 -3.25
CA LEU A 6 -1.64 -0.66 -3.70
C LEU A 6 -1.31 0.29 -2.55
N LEU A 7 -1.90 0.10 -1.37
CA LEU A 7 -1.62 0.95 -0.21
C LEU A 7 -0.15 0.85 0.27
N ILE A 8 0.48 -0.32 0.08
CA ILE A 8 1.90 -0.54 0.43
C ILE A 8 2.83 0.00 -0.67
N PHE A 9 2.55 -0.30 -1.94
CA PHE A 9 3.45 0.01 -3.05
C PHE A 9 3.32 1.43 -3.58
N LEU A 10 2.15 2.08 -3.44
CA LEU A 10 1.97 3.46 -3.86
C LEU A 10 2.90 4.45 -3.14
N PRO A 11 3.03 4.45 -1.80
CA PRO A 11 3.98 5.32 -1.11
C PRO A 11 5.44 4.95 -1.44
N LEU A 12 5.75 3.68 -1.69
CA LEU A 12 7.09 3.25 -2.10
C LEU A 12 7.46 3.79 -3.49
N ALA A 13 6.60 3.58 -4.48
CA ALA A 13 6.76 4.15 -5.82
C ALA A 13 6.84 5.67 -5.75
N GLY A 14 5.98 6.27 -4.92
CA GLY A 14 5.99 7.70 -4.70
C GLY A 14 7.29 8.24 -4.11
N ALA A 15 7.89 7.53 -3.16
CA ALA A 15 9.19 7.90 -2.60
C ALA A 15 10.30 7.88 -3.68
N ILE A 16 10.30 6.87 -4.56
CA ILE A 16 11.23 6.79 -5.69
C ILE A 16 11.01 7.98 -6.63
N ILE A 17 9.76 8.28 -7.00
CA ILE A 17 9.43 9.42 -7.88
C ILE A 17 9.86 10.75 -7.23
N THR A 18 9.58 10.93 -5.93
CA THR A 18 9.96 12.13 -5.17
C THR A 18 11.48 12.32 -5.15
N ALA A 19 12.27 11.25 -5.06
CA ALA A 19 13.74 11.33 -5.05
C ALA A 19 14.30 12.02 -6.31
N PHE A 20 13.62 11.93 -7.44
CA PHE A 20 14.03 12.53 -8.71
C PHE A 20 13.25 13.82 -9.06
N ALA A 21 12.34 14.28 -8.19
CA ALA A 21 11.43 15.40 -8.49
C ALA A 21 12.03 16.81 -8.30
N GLY A 22 13.28 16.92 -7.81
CA GLY A 22 13.98 18.20 -7.65
C GLY A 22 13.19 19.24 -6.84
N LYS A 23 12.99 20.45 -7.40
CA LYS A 23 12.24 21.53 -6.74
C LYS A 23 10.76 21.18 -6.50
N SER A 24 10.20 20.25 -7.27
CA SER A 24 8.81 19.83 -7.16
C SER A 24 8.60 18.72 -6.13
N ALA A 25 9.66 18.22 -5.49
CA ALA A 25 9.61 17.10 -4.55
C ALA A 25 8.54 17.27 -3.47
N LYS A 26 8.40 18.48 -2.89
CA LYS A 26 7.37 18.78 -1.88
C LYS A 26 5.95 18.58 -2.40
N ILE A 27 5.65 19.05 -3.61
CA ILE A 27 4.30 18.95 -4.18
C ILE A 27 4.03 17.49 -4.57
N VAL A 28 5.00 16.85 -5.23
CA VAL A 28 4.90 15.45 -5.66
C VAL A 28 4.66 14.53 -4.47
N SER A 29 5.47 14.63 -3.40
CA SER A 29 5.29 13.80 -2.21
C SER A 29 3.96 14.07 -1.51
N THR A 30 3.50 15.33 -1.47
CA THR A 30 2.21 15.68 -0.86
C THR A 30 1.06 15.05 -1.63
N VAL A 31 1.08 15.09 -2.96
CA VAL A 31 0.04 14.47 -3.79
C VAL A 31 -0.01 12.96 -3.57
N ILE A 32 1.14 12.29 -3.59
CA ILE A 32 1.24 10.84 -3.33
C ILE A 32 0.68 10.49 -1.95
N SER A 33 1.04 11.25 -0.92
CA SER A 33 0.55 11.02 0.45
C SER A 33 -0.95 11.23 0.56
N VAL A 34 -1.52 12.26 -0.08
CA VAL A 34 -2.97 12.50 -0.10
C VAL A 34 -3.71 11.38 -0.82
N VAL A 35 -3.20 10.90 -1.96
CA VAL A 35 -3.80 9.76 -2.67
C VAL A 35 -3.74 8.49 -1.82
N SER A 36 -2.60 8.23 -1.18
CA SER A 36 -2.42 7.08 -0.28
C SER A 36 -3.38 7.13 0.92
N LEU A 37 -3.57 8.32 1.51
CA LEU A 37 -4.55 8.54 2.58
C LEU A 37 -5.99 8.30 2.10
N GLY A 38 -6.34 8.78 0.90
CA GLY A 38 -7.65 8.52 0.29
C GLY A 38 -7.92 7.04 0.12
N LEU A 39 -6.92 6.26 -0.32
CA LEU A 39 -7.03 4.81 -0.42
C LEU A 39 -7.18 4.14 0.96
N ALA A 40 -6.43 4.59 1.96
CA ALA A 40 -6.55 4.07 3.34
C ALA A 40 -7.96 4.31 3.90
N LEU A 41 -8.52 5.51 3.72
CA LEU A 41 -9.88 5.85 4.12
C LEU A 41 -10.91 5.01 3.36
N PHE A 42 -10.72 4.80 2.06
CA PHE A 42 -11.60 3.93 1.27
C PHE A 42 -11.62 2.50 1.83
N ILE A 43 -10.45 1.93 2.14
CA ILE A 43 -10.35 0.60 2.74
C ILE A 43 -11.05 0.57 4.11
N ALA A 44 -10.82 1.57 4.95
CA ALA A 44 -11.44 1.67 6.28
C ALA A 44 -12.98 1.75 6.21
N CYS A 45 -13.52 2.55 5.29
CA CYS A 45 -14.97 2.69 5.10
C CYS A 45 -15.64 1.42 4.53
N ASN A 46 -14.89 0.61 3.78
CA ASN A 46 -15.39 -0.65 3.20
C ASN A 46 -15.09 -1.87 4.08
N PHE A 47 -14.49 -1.68 5.26
CA PHE A 47 -14.21 -2.76 6.19
C PHE A 47 -15.50 -3.26 6.85
N ILE A 48 -15.74 -4.57 6.78
CA ILE A 48 -16.90 -5.21 7.41
C ILE A 48 -16.46 -5.76 8.77
N PRO A 49 -16.96 -5.28 9.91
CA PRO A 49 -16.53 -5.80 11.21
C PRO A 49 -17.12 -7.21 11.46
N ASN A 50 -16.38 -8.24 11.05
CA ASN A 50 -16.72 -9.65 11.25
C ASN A 50 -15.48 -10.46 11.66
N ALA A 51 -15.63 -11.77 11.87
CA ALA A 51 -14.53 -12.64 12.30
C ALA A 51 -13.60 -13.11 11.16
N SER A 52 -13.76 -12.58 9.95
CA SER A 52 -12.93 -12.96 8.79
C SER A 52 -11.83 -11.95 8.53
N THR A 53 -10.67 -12.43 8.09
CA THR A 53 -9.58 -11.59 7.59
C THR A 53 -10.00 -10.95 6.26
N GLN A 54 -9.91 -9.63 6.17
CA GLN A 54 -10.25 -8.87 4.98
C GLN A 54 -9.02 -8.20 4.40
N PHE A 55 -9.06 -7.98 3.08
CA PHE A 55 -7.96 -7.36 2.35
C PHE A 55 -6.62 -8.10 2.45
N GLU A 56 -6.62 -9.40 2.77
CA GLU A 56 -5.41 -10.21 2.87
C GLU A 56 -4.66 -10.30 1.53
N ALA A 57 -3.34 -10.22 1.62
CA ALA A 57 -2.38 -10.62 0.61
C ALA A 57 -1.48 -11.70 1.20
N ASN A 58 -1.45 -12.87 0.56
CA ASN A 58 -0.70 -14.03 1.04
C ASN A 58 0.03 -14.71 -0.11
N LEU A 59 1.19 -14.16 -0.44
CA LEU A 59 1.98 -14.55 -1.61
C LEU A 59 3.21 -15.35 -1.18
N PRO A 60 3.56 -16.44 -1.86
CA PRO A 60 4.83 -17.13 -1.61
C PRO A 60 5.99 -16.18 -1.98
N TRP A 61 6.92 -15.96 -1.04
CA TRP A 61 8.11 -15.16 -1.29
C TRP A 61 9.32 -16.06 -1.51
N ILE A 62 9.66 -16.91 -0.54
CA ILE A 62 10.68 -17.96 -0.69
C ILE A 62 10.03 -19.27 -0.30
N ALA A 63 9.42 -19.93 -1.29
CA ALA A 63 8.59 -21.12 -1.09
C ALA A 63 9.36 -22.27 -0.44
N ASP A 64 10.61 -22.50 -0.84
CA ASP A 64 11.48 -23.56 -0.32
C ASP A 64 11.81 -23.38 1.18
N LEU A 65 11.75 -22.14 1.67
CA LEU A 65 11.95 -21.80 3.07
C LEU A 65 10.63 -21.59 3.82
N GLY A 66 9.49 -21.78 3.17
CA GLY A 66 8.16 -21.50 3.73
C GLY A 66 7.89 -20.01 3.99
N ILE A 67 8.70 -19.10 3.45
CA ILE A 67 8.55 -17.65 3.68
C ILE A 67 7.48 -17.11 2.75
N ARG A 68 6.49 -16.42 3.34
CA ARG A 68 5.36 -15.83 2.63
C ARG A 68 5.26 -14.36 2.97
N PHE A 69 4.93 -13.55 1.98
CA PHE A 69 4.45 -12.20 2.21
C PHE A 69 2.99 -12.30 2.63
N HIS A 70 2.74 -12.26 3.94
CA HIS A 70 1.42 -12.28 4.53
C HIS A 70 1.12 -10.91 5.14
N ALA A 71 0.08 -10.25 4.63
CA ALA A 71 -0.39 -8.95 5.10
C ALA A 71 -1.92 -8.99 5.13
N GLY A 72 -2.55 -8.72 6.27
CA GLY A 72 -3.98 -8.85 6.48
C GLY A 72 -4.33 -9.00 7.96
#